data_AF-B9A830-F1
#
_entry.id   AF-B9A830-F1
#
_cell.length_a   1.000
_cell.length_b   1.000
_cell.length_c   1.000
_cell.angle_alpha   90.00
_cell.angle_beta   90.00
_cell.angle_gamma   90.00
#
_symmetry.space_group_name_H-M   'P 1'
#
loop_
_entity.id
_entity.type
_entity.pdbx_description
1 polymer ?
#
loop_
_entity_poly.entity_id
_entity_poly.type
_entity_poly.pdbx_seq_one_letter_code
_entity_poly.pdbx_strand_id
1 'polypeptide(L)'
;MILKVQKASKYTLALTGTPWRSDSLPISLSSYSNPEGKIICDYQYTLKQAITDRVCRKPKLVLVDNEQLQYVSPEESKYYSSIQALFKEQKISYSSILQDTDALVHILKLSASKLLSIRASNQDAGGLIVASSVAHARQIQTILNEQLKQPSVMVSYHDPDAQKIIEQFKKDHSPWIISIGMISEGTDIPRLQVCCHLSNVRTELYFRQVLGRILRITDSNNQEAWLYTLAEENLVKFAEEIEQDIPDSCLYIKQPGDKEEEDAHSLETSSPHTVRIFSKLGDFKWNNSDTSVQVGNENSVPYGSFTLGRFRERVIEAFVGI
;
A
#
# COMPACT_ATOMS: atom_id res chain seq x y z
N MET A 1 -8.29 28.40 -2.68
CA MET A 1 -6.92 28.99 -2.56
C MET A 1 -6.06 28.70 -3.79
N ILE A 2 -6.05 27.46 -4.33
CA ILE A 2 -5.21 27.04 -5.48
C ILE A 2 -5.55 27.74 -6.82
N LEU A 3 -6.82 27.98 -7.13
CA LEU A 3 -7.23 28.76 -8.32
C LEU A 3 -6.67 30.19 -8.34
N LYS A 4 -6.37 30.76 -7.16
CA LYS A 4 -5.74 32.09 -7.05
C LYS A 4 -4.25 32.04 -7.42
N VAL A 5 -3.57 30.92 -7.22
CA VAL A 5 -2.14 30.74 -7.56
C VAL A 5 -1.94 30.59 -9.05
N GLN A 6 -2.78 29.80 -9.75
CA GLN A 6 -2.74 29.71 -11.21
C GLN A 6 -2.98 31.09 -11.86
N LYS A 7 -3.93 31.88 -11.34
CA LYS A 7 -4.22 33.23 -11.86
C LYS A 7 -3.15 34.27 -11.53
N ALA A 8 -2.29 34.02 -10.55
CA ALA A 8 -1.25 34.95 -10.10
C ALA A 8 0.15 34.63 -10.64
N SER A 9 0.31 33.54 -11.41
CA SER A 9 1.59 33.10 -11.94
C SER A 9 1.61 33.18 -13.46
N LYS A 10 2.77 33.54 -14.04
CA LYS A 10 2.93 33.63 -15.50
C LYS A 10 2.97 32.24 -16.16
N TYR A 11 3.54 31.26 -15.47
CA TYR A 11 3.62 29.86 -15.88
C TYR A 11 3.61 28.95 -14.64
N THR A 12 3.02 27.75 -14.76
CA THR A 12 3.04 26.70 -13.74
C THR A 12 3.48 25.37 -14.36
N LEU A 13 4.33 24.63 -13.65
CA LEU A 13 4.70 23.25 -14.00
C LEU A 13 4.32 22.33 -12.84
N ALA A 14 3.57 21.26 -13.13
CA ALA A 14 3.20 20.22 -12.20
C ALA A 14 3.82 18.89 -12.63
N LEU A 15 4.44 18.16 -11.71
CA LEU A 15 5.05 16.86 -11.95
C LEU A 15 4.47 15.86 -10.95
N THR A 16 4.05 14.70 -11.43
CA THR A 16 3.55 13.60 -10.59
C THR A 16 3.89 12.26 -11.21
N GLY A 17 4.25 11.29 -10.37
CA GLY A 17 4.41 9.89 -10.81
C GLY A 17 3.07 9.13 -10.89
N THR A 18 2.00 9.71 -10.35
CA THR A 18 0.65 9.13 -10.33
C THR A 18 -0.36 10.24 -10.61
N PRO A 19 -0.76 10.45 -11.87
CA PRO A 19 -1.65 11.56 -12.26
C PRO A 19 -3.11 11.26 -11.91
N TRP A 20 -3.38 10.74 -10.72
CA TRP A 20 -4.71 10.43 -10.22
C TRP A 20 -4.72 10.34 -8.69
N ARG A 21 -5.91 10.37 -8.07
CA ARG A 21 -6.10 10.21 -6.63
C ARG A 21 -7.24 9.24 -6.35
N SER A 22 -7.07 8.39 -5.34
CA SER A 22 -8.09 7.43 -4.92
C SER A 22 -9.29 8.08 -4.19
N ASP A 23 -9.14 9.32 -3.71
CA ASP A 23 -10.20 10.06 -3.02
C ASP A 23 -11.05 10.93 -3.97
N SER A 24 -10.84 10.79 -5.29
CA SER A 24 -11.54 11.53 -6.34
C SER A 24 -11.47 13.06 -6.19
N LEU A 25 -10.51 13.59 -5.42
CA LEU A 25 -10.25 15.02 -5.36
C LEU A 25 -9.36 15.45 -6.54
N PRO A 26 -9.51 16.68 -7.05
CA PRO A 26 -8.63 17.17 -8.11
C PRO A 26 -7.19 17.31 -7.59
N ILE A 27 -6.23 16.96 -8.44
CA ILE A 27 -4.81 17.20 -8.22
C ILE A 27 -4.56 18.70 -8.37
N SER A 28 -3.79 19.24 -7.44
CA SER A 28 -3.44 20.67 -7.45
C SER A 28 -2.76 21.03 -8.77
N LEU A 29 -3.17 22.16 -9.35
CA LEU A 29 -2.63 22.69 -10.60
C LEU A 29 -2.88 21.84 -11.86
N SER A 30 -3.65 20.75 -11.77
CA SER A 30 -3.98 19.88 -12.91
C SER A 30 -5.25 20.33 -13.63
N SER A 31 -5.30 20.09 -14.94
CA SER A 31 -6.47 20.34 -15.79
C SER A 31 -7.24 19.03 -16.00
N TYR A 32 -8.55 19.13 -16.21
CA TYR A 32 -9.43 17.98 -16.42
C TYR A 32 -10.32 18.18 -17.65
N SER A 33 -10.57 17.11 -18.40
CA SER A 33 -11.50 17.10 -19.52
C SER A 33 -12.94 17.29 -19.02
N ASN A 34 -13.77 17.87 -19.88
CA ASN A 34 -15.19 18.08 -19.61
C ASN A 34 -15.96 17.61 -20.85
N PRO A 35 -16.94 16.69 -20.74
CA PRO A 35 -17.57 16.17 -19.51
C PRO A 35 -16.89 14.95 -18.85
N GLU A 36 -15.86 14.34 -19.44
CA GLU A 36 -15.39 13.01 -19.03
C GLU A 36 -14.60 12.97 -17.72
N GLY A 37 -14.15 14.12 -17.20
CA GLY A 37 -13.44 14.18 -15.92
C GLY A 37 -12.06 13.52 -15.93
N LYS A 38 -11.44 13.35 -17.10
CA LYS A 38 -10.09 12.76 -17.22
C LYS A 38 -9.04 13.83 -16.96
N ILE A 39 -7.99 13.50 -16.22
CA ILE A 39 -6.85 14.43 -16.11
C ILE A 39 -6.25 14.67 -17.49
N ILE A 40 -5.90 15.92 -17.78
CA ILE A 40 -5.18 16.31 -18.98
C ILE A 40 -3.71 16.43 -18.61
N CYS A 41 -2.88 15.57 -19.19
CA CYS A 41 -1.43 15.63 -19.06
C CYS A 41 -0.83 16.20 -20.34
N ASP A 42 -0.10 17.32 -20.25
CA ASP A 42 0.59 17.92 -21.40
C ASP A 42 1.69 16.99 -21.95
N TYR A 43 2.30 16.20 -21.07
CA TYR A 43 3.26 15.17 -21.41
C TYR A 43 3.14 14.00 -20.43
N GLN A 44 3.24 12.78 -20.94
CA GLN A 44 3.22 11.56 -20.14
C GLN A 44 4.39 10.67 -20.52
N TYR A 45 5.21 10.32 -19.53
CA TYR A 45 6.25 9.32 -19.66
C TYR A 45 5.83 8.08 -18.88
N THR A 46 5.37 7.07 -19.61
CA THR A 46 4.69 5.90 -19.03
C THR A 46 5.69 4.91 -18.46
N LEU A 47 5.23 4.03 -17.56
CA LEU A 47 6.10 2.94 -17.06
C LEU A 47 6.55 2.04 -18.21
N LYS A 48 5.66 1.81 -19.19
CA LYS A 48 5.96 1.08 -20.43
C LYS A 48 7.17 1.69 -21.16
N GLN A 49 7.17 3.01 -21.33
CA GLN A 49 8.24 3.72 -22.03
C GLN A 49 9.54 3.71 -21.21
N ALA A 50 9.44 3.88 -19.90
CA ALA A 50 10.57 3.79 -18.98
C ALA A 50 11.27 2.42 -19.00
N ILE A 51 10.51 1.33 -19.18
CA ILE A 51 11.04 -0.03 -19.35
C ILE A 51 11.74 -0.16 -20.71
N THR A 52 11.10 0.29 -21.80
CA THR A 52 11.69 0.28 -23.16
C THR A 52 13.02 1.03 -23.21
N ASP A 53 13.08 2.20 -22.57
CA ASP A 53 14.27 3.05 -22.51
C ASP A 53 15.32 2.55 -21.50
N ARG A 54 15.05 1.44 -20.81
CA ARG A 54 15.91 0.81 -19.80
C ARG A 54 16.27 1.73 -18.63
N VAL A 55 15.36 2.63 -18.27
CA VAL A 55 15.49 3.45 -17.04
C VAL A 55 14.71 2.85 -15.86
N CYS A 56 13.77 1.94 -16.13
CA CYS A 56 13.08 1.13 -15.13
C CYS A 56 13.21 -0.37 -15.37
N ARG A 57 13.23 -1.15 -14.29
CA ARG A 57 13.15 -2.62 -14.32
C ARG A 57 11.74 -3.05 -14.70
N LYS A 58 11.66 -4.23 -15.32
CA LYS A 58 10.39 -4.90 -15.64
C LYS A 58 9.84 -5.60 -14.38
N PRO A 59 8.65 -5.23 -13.88
CA PRO A 59 8.09 -5.83 -12.68
C PRO A 59 7.53 -7.24 -12.93
N LYS A 60 7.75 -8.12 -11.94
CA LYS A 60 7.08 -9.42 -11.81
C LYS A 60 6.33 -9.45 -10.47
N LEU A 61 5.05 -9.75 -10.52
CA LEU A 61 4.19 -9.77 -9.33
C LEU A 61 3.81 -11.21 -9.00
N VAL A 62 3.95 -11.60 -7.74
CA VAL A 62 3.63 -12.93 -7.24
C VAL A 62 2.50 -12.80 -6.23
N LEU A 63 1.35 -13.35 -6.60
CA LEU A 63 0.13 -13.38 -5.79
C LEU A 63 0.08 -14.74 -5.08
N VAL A 64 0.21 -14.73 -3.75
CA VAL A 64 0.17 -15.92 -2.90
C VAL A 64 -1.23 -16.12 -2.36
N ASP A 65 -1.83 -17.27 -2.64
CA ASP A 65 -3.18 -17.64 -2.22
C ASP A 65 -3.17 -18.99 -1.49
N ASN A 66 -4.31 -19.42 -0.97
CA ASN A 66 -4.46 -20.70 -0.29
C ASN A 66 -5.72 -21.45 -0.77
N GLU A 67 -5.54 -22.69 -1.23
CA GLU A 67 -6.59 -23.50 -1.86
C GLU A 67 -7.36 -24.40 -0.89
N GLN A 68 -6.91 -24.51 0.36
CA GLN A 68 -7.51 -25.39 1.37
C GLN A 68 -7.63 -24.68 2.71
N LEU A 69 -8.23 -23.49 2.70
CA LEU A 69 -8.50 -22.70 3.88
C LEU A 69 -9.63 -23.34 4.67
N GLN A 70 -9.37 -23.72 5.91
CA GLN A 70 -10.42 -24.20 6.81
C GLN A 70 -10.86 -23.06 7.72
N TYR A 71 -12.15 -22.80 7.82
CA TYR A 71 -12.74 -21.92 8.82
C TYR A 71 -13.53 -22.78 9.81
N VAL A 72 -13.31 -22.56 11.10
CA VAL A 72 -13.95 -23.30 12.19
C VAL A 72 -14.67 -22.30 13.11
N SER A 73 -15.98 -22.45 13.21
CA SER A 73 -16.82 -21.76 14.20
C SER A 73 -17.42 -22.79 15.17
N PRO A 74 -18.07 -22.36 16.26
CA PRO A 74 -18.78 -23.27 17.17
C PRO A 74 -19.88 -24.09 16.49
N GLU A 75 -20.41 -23.61 15.37
CA GLU A 75 -21.58 -24.17 14.70
C GLU A 75 -21.22 -24.94 13.42
N GLU A 76 -20.13 -24.58 12.75
CA GLU A 76 -19.76 -25.16 11.46
C GLU A 76 -18.24 -25.15 11.19
N SER A 77 -17.80 -26.11 10.37
CA SER A 77 -16.48 -26.08 9.72
C SER A 77 -16.67 -26.00 8.22
N LYS A 78 -16.07 -25.00 7.57
CA LYS A 78 -16.14 -24.76 6.12
C LYS A 78 -14.75 -24.73 5.50
N TYR A 79 -14.69 -25.07 4.21
CA TYR A 79 -13.47 -25.02 3.42
C TYR A 79 -13.60 -24.02 2.28
N TYR A 80 -12.52 -23.28 2.01
CA TYR A 80 -12.45 -22.25 0.98
C TYR A 80 -11.28 -22.52 0.03
N SER A 81 -11.51 -22.25 -1.26
CA SER A 81 -10.55 -22.44 -2.34
C SER A 81 -9.69 -21.21 -2.66
N SER A 82 -9.91 -20.10 -1.94
CA SER A 82 -9.09 -18.88 -2.01
C SER A 82 -9.31 -17.99 -0.79
N ILE A 83 -8.33 -17.12 -0.53
CA ILE A 83 -8.40 -16.05 0.47
C ILE A 83 -9.61 -15.14 0.18
N GLN A 84 -9.85 -14.82 -1.09
CA GLN A 84 -10.99 -14.01 -1.50
C GLN A 84 -12.34 -14.67 -1.17
N ALA A 85 -12.46 -15.98 -1.38
CA ALA A 85 -13.69 -16.71 -1.08
C ALA A 85 -13.97 -16.71 0.44
N LEU A 86 -12.92 -16.87 1.26
CA LEU A 86 -13.02 -16.80 2.72
C LEU A 86 -13.55 -15.43 3.16
N PHE A 87 -12.99 -14.32 2.67
CA PHE A 87 -13.41 -12.97 3.07
C PHE A 87 -14.80 -12.58 2.59
N LYS A 88 -15.27 -13.15 1.48
CA LYS A 88 -16.60 -12.86 0.94
C LYS A 88 -17.71 -13.47 1.79
N GLU A 89 -17.50 -14.68 2.30
CA GLU A 89 -18.50 -15.38 3.11
C GLU A 89 -18.32 -15.10 4.60
N GLN A 90 -17.07 -15.11 5.07
CA GLN A 90 -16.72 -14.87 6.46
C GLN A 90 -16.27 -13.43 6.64
N LYS A 91 -16.78 -12.74 7.67
CA LYS A 91 -16.40 -11.35 8.02
C LYS A 91 -14.98 -11.25 8.61
N ILE A 92 -14.05 -12.05 8.11
CA ILE A 92 -12.64 -12.06 8.52
C ILE A 92 -11.94 -10.88 7.88
N SER A 93 -11.12 -10.19 8.67
CA SER A 93 -10.31 -9.09 8.19
C SER A 93 -9.04 -9.58 7.49
N TYR A 94 -8.59 -8.87 6.46
CA TYR A 94 -7.28 -9.12 5.83
C TYR A 94 -6.13 -9.08 6.85
N SER A 95 -6.24 -8.23 7.88
CA SER A 95 -5.26 -8.13 8.95
C SER A 95 -5.08 -9.45 9.72
N SER A 96 -6.10 -10.30 9.77
CA SER A 96 -6.01 -11.60 10.43
C SER A 96 -5.08 -12.55 9.68
N ILE A 97 -5.11 -12.55 8.34
CA ILE A 97 -4.16 -13.34 7.53
C ILE A 97 -2.75 -12.75 7.61
N LEU A 98 -2.61 -11.42 7.64
CA LEU A 98 -1.29 -10.79 7.80
C LEU A 98 -0.63 -11.09 9.15
N GLN A 99 -1.40 -11.48 10.17
CA GLN A 99 -0.86 -11.86 11.49
C GLN A 99 -0.64 -13.38 11.62
N ASP A 100 -1.15 -14.15 10.65
CA ASP A 100 -1.02 -15.60 10.65
C ASP A 100 0.44 -16.00 10.38
N THR A 101 0.98 -16.86 11.24
CA THR A 101 2.40 -17.22 11.19
C THR A 101 2.73 -18.08 9.98
N ASP A 102 1.83 -18.98 9.56
CA ASP A 102 2.07 -19.86 8.42
C ASP A 102 2.03 -19.07 7.11
N ALA A 103 1.09 -18.11 6.97
CA ALA A 103 1.05 -17.18 5.84
C ALA A 103 2.36 -16.40 5.73
N LEU A 104 2.80 -15.80 6.85
CA LEU A 104 4.02 -15.00 6.90
C LEU A 104 5.24 -15.84 6.57
N VAL A 105 5.40 -17.02 7.19
CA VAL A 105 6.53 -17.90 6.92
C VAL A 105 6.57 -18.30 5.44
N HIS A 106 5.44 -18.64 4.84
CA HIS A 106 5.38 -19.05 3.44
C HIS A 106 5.83 -17.93 2.49
N ILE A 107 5.21 -16.74 2.59
CA ILE A 107 5.52 -15.63 1.68
C ILE A 107 6.94 -15.06 1.91
N LEU A 108 7.42 -15.03 3.16
CA LEU A 108 8.80 -14.65 3.47
C LEU A 108 9.80 -15.67 2.93
N LYS A 109 9.50 -16.97 2.99
CA LYS A 109 10.36 -18.01 2.42
C LYS A 109 10.48 -17.89 0.90
N LEU A 110 9.37 -17.64 0.20
CA LEU A 110 9.37 -17.42 -1.25
C LEU A 110 10.24 -16.21 -1.64
N SER A 111 10.00 -15.07 -0.98
CA SER A 111 10.72 -13.83 -1.26
C SER A 111 12.19 -13.90 -0.85
N ALA A 112 12.52 -14.53 0.27
CA ALA A 112 13.90 -14.84 0.68
C ALA A 112 14.63 -15.71 -0.33
N SER A 113 14.00 -16.80 -0.78
CA SER A 113 14.59 -17.69 -1.78
C SER A 113 14.88 -16.96 -3.09
N LYS A 114 13.96 -16.08 -3.51
CA LYS A 114 14.15 -15.28 -4.73
C LYS A 114 15.26 -14.24 -4.57
N LEU A 115 15.32 -13.55 -3.45
CA LEU A 115 16.40 -12.60 -3.19
C LEU A 115 17.77 -13.30 -3.17
N LEU A 116 17.86 -14.47 -2.53
CA LEU A 116 19.08 -15.28 -2.54
C LEU A 116 19.51 -15.67 -3.97
N SER A 117 18.55 -16.06 -4.82
CA SER A 117 18.80 -16.37 -6.23
C SER A 117 19.35 -15.16 -7.00
N ILE A 118 18.78 -13.97 -6.80
CA ILE A 118 19.28 -12.74 -7.43
C ILE A 118 20.69 -12.42 -6.90
N ARG A 119 20.90 -12.55 -5.59
CA ARG A 119 22.18 -12.28 -4.91
C ARG A 119 23.33 -13.18 -5.33
N ALA A 120 23.05 -14.34 -5.94
CA ALA A 120 24.08 -15.17 -6.56
C ALA A 120 24.78 -14.47 -7.75
N SER A 121 24.10 -13.51 -8.40
CA SER A 121 24.63 -12.71 -9.52
C SER A 121 24.79 -11.22 -9.19
N ASN A 122 24.07 -10.72 -8.20
CA ASN A 122 24.10 -9.34 -7.73
C ASN A 122 24.15 -9.32 -6.20
N GLN A 123 25.36 -9.42 -5.62
CA GLN A 123 25.55 -9.56 -4.18
C GLN A 123 24.92 -8.42 -3.36
N ASP A 124 24.75 -7.23 -3.95
CA ASP A 124 24.21 -6.05 -3.29
C ASP A 124 22.68 -5.93 -3.39
N ALA A 125 22.02 -6.81 -4.14
CA ALA A 125 20.58 -6.82 -4.26
C ALA A 125 19.92 -6.88 -2.87
N GLY A 126 19.03 -5.92 -2.61
CA GLY A 126 18.29 -5.78 -1.36
C GLY A 126 16.82 -6.18 -1.52
N GLY A 127 16.22 -6.55 -0.40
CA GLY A 127 14.82 -6.83 -0.24
C GLY A 127 14.14 -5.78 0.63
N LEU A 128 12.94 -5.37 0.23
CA LEU A 128 12.05 -4.49 1.00
C LEU A 128 10.88 -5.31 1.54
N ILE A 129 10.55 -5.13 2.82
CA ILE A 129 9.30 -5.65 3.37
C ILE A 129 8.51 -4.47 3.93
N VAL A 130 7.27 -4.33 3.49
CA VAL A 130 6.36 -3.29 3.97
C VAL A 130 5.41 -3.92 4.98
N ALA A 131 5.52 -3.52 6.25
CA ALA A 131 4.74 -4.10 7.35
C ALA A 131 3.60 -3.17 7.80
N SER A 132 2.48 -3.76 8.21
CA SER A 132 1.30 -3.02 8.71
C SER A 132 1.50 -2.22 10.00
N SER A 133 2.40 -2.63 10.89
CA SER A 133 2.61 -2.00 12.20
C SER A 133 3.97 -2.39 12.78
N VAL A 134 4.40 -1.70 13.84
CA VAL A 134 5.65 -2.05 14.55
C VAL A 134 5.59 -3.46 15.13
N ALA A 135 4.45 -3.89 15.68
CA ALA A 135 4.28 -5.25 16.20
C ALA A 135 4.40 -6.29 15.09
N HIS A 136 3.76 -6.02 13.94
CA HIS A 136 3.85 -6.89 12.77
C HIS A 136 5.28 -6.96 12.20
N ALA A 137 5.97 -5.82 12.12
CA ALA A 137 7.36 -5.76 11.68
C ALA A 137 8.30 -6.57 12.58
N ARG A 138 8.09 -6.55 13.90
CA ARG A 138 8.86 -7.38 14.85
C ARG A 138 8.61 -8.87 14.62
N GLN A 139 7.36 -9.29 14.41
CA GLN A 139 7.03 -10.69 14.08
C GLN A 139 7.73 -11.14 12.79
N ILE A 140 7.67 -10.32 11.73
CA ILE A 140 8.38 -10.55 10.48
C ILE A 140 9.89 -10.66 10.70
N GLN A 141 10.48 -9.73 11.47
CA GLN A 141 11.91 -9.71 11.76
C GLN A 141 12.36 -10.97 12.51
N THR A 142 11.58 -11.42 13.50
CA THR A 142 11.82 -12.70 14.20
C THR A 142 11.80 -13.87 13.23
N ILE A 143 10.78 -13.99 12.38
CA ILE A 143 10.69 -15.06 11.38
C ILE A 143 11.92 -15.05 10.44
N LEU A 144 12.28 -13.88 9.90
CA LEU A 144 13.44 -13.75 9.00
C LEU A 144 14.74 -14.13 9.67
N ASN A 145 15.03 -13.54 10.83
CA ASN A 145 16.33 -13.70 11.49
C ASN A 145 16.47 -15.11 12.09
N GLU A 146 15.42 -15.62 12.74
CA GLU A 146 15.50 -16.85 13.53
C GLU A 146 15.17 -18.08 12.70
N GLN A 147 14.11 -18.04 11.89
CA GLN A 147 13.66 -19.21 11.13
C GLN A 147 14.32 -19.28 9.75
N LEU A 148 14.39 -18.15 9.03
CA LEU A 148 14.92 -18.11 7.66
C LEU A 148 16.40 -17.75 7.56
N LYS A 149 17.04 -17.40 8.69
CA LYS A 149 18.45 -16.98 8.78
C LYS A 149 18.81 -15.84 7.81
N GLN A 150 17.89 -14.89 7.65
CA GLN A 150 18.04 -13.71 6.81
C GLN A 150 18.15 -12.45 7.70
N PRO A 151 19.34 -11.84 7.84
CA PRO A 151 19.50 -10.61 8.60
C PRO A 151 18.63 -9.47 8.04
N SER A 152 18.03 -8.68 8.92
CA SER A 152 17.12 -7.60 8.53
C SER A 152 17.29 -6.34 9.39
N VAL A 153 17.17 -5.19 8.74
CA VAL A 153 17.15 -3.86 9.37
C VAL A 153 15.69 -3.40 9.44
N MET A 154 15.23 -2.89 10.59
CA MET A 154 13.87 -2.36 10.74
C MET A 154 13.91 -0.84 10.81
N VAL A 155 12.95 -0.17 10.15
CA VAL A 155 12.78 1.28 10.19
C VAL A 155 11.29 1.65 10.28
N SER A 156 10.98 2.57 11.18
CA SER A 156 9.65 3.05 11.51
C SER A 156 9.56 4.57 11.36
N TYR A 157 8.35 5.10 11.18
CA TYR A 157 8.09 6.53 11.11
C TYR A 157 8.29 7.29 12.41
N HIS A 158 8.34 6.56 13.53
CA HIS A 158 8.66 7.12 14.83
C HIS A 158 10.17 7.12 15.12
N ASP A 159 11.01 6.56 14.24
CA ASP A 159 12.45 6.52 14.50
C ASP A 159 13.08 7.89 14.19
N PRO A 160 13.67 8.57 15.19
CA PRO A 160 14.27 9.89 14.98
C PRO A 160 15.47 9.84 14.02
N ASP A 161 16.09 8.66 13.88
CA ASP A 161 17.23 8.40 13.00
C ASP A 161 16.84 7.60 11.74
N ALA A 162 15.55 7.52 11.37
CA ALA A 162 15.06 6.74 10.22
C ALA A 162 15.88 6.99 8.95
N GLN A 163 16.16 8.25 8.63
CA GLN A 163 16.95 8.60 7.44
C GLN A 163 18.38 8.05 7.52
N LYS A 164 19.02 8.11 8.69
CA LYS A 164 20.38 7.57 8.86
C LYS A 164 20.41 6.06 8.69
N ILE A 165 19.42 5.35 9.25
CA ILE A 165 19.27 3.90 9.11
C ILE A 165 19.12 3.54 7.63
N ILE A 166 18.30 4.28 6.89
CA ILE A 166 18.08 4.02 5.46
C ILE A 166 19.35 4.33 4.65
N GLU A 167 20.04 5.44 4.92
CA GLU A 167 21.30 5.76 4.25
C GLU A 167 22.40 4.74 4.56
N GLN A 168 22.42 4.19 5.77
CA GLN A 168 23.32 3.10 6.14
C GLN A 168 22.96 1.82 5.39
N PHE A 169 21.68 1.43 5.36
CA PHE A 169 21.21 0.29 4.59
C PHE A 169 21.49 0.43 3.09
N LYS A 170 21.37 1.65 2.54
CA LYS A 170 21.69 1.93 1.14
C LYS A 170 23.14 1.59 0.79
N LYS A 171 24.07 1.75 1.74
CA LYS A 171 25.52 1.56 1.57
C LYS A 171 26.03 0.22 2.10
N ASP A 172 25.22 -0.51 2.86
CA ASP A 172 25.59 -1.81 3.42
C ASP A 172 25.22 -2.98 2.49
N HIS A 173 25.62 -4.20 2.88
CA HIS A 173 25.32 -5.44 2.17
C HIS A 173 24.17 -6.23 2.82
N SER A 174 23.44 -5.62 3.76
CA SER A 174 22.33 -6.25 4.47
C SER A 174 21.26 -6.65 3.45
N PRO A 175 20.70 -7.87 3.54
CA PRO A 175 19.78 -8.34 2.51
C PRO A 175 18.39 -7.72 2.65
N TRP A 176 17.91 -7.42 3.86
CA TRP A 176 16.52 -6.99 4.08
C TRP A 176 16.39 -5.68 4.87
N ILE A 177 15.47 -4.84 4.41
CA ILE A 177 14.93 -3.72 5.19
C ILE A 177 13.41 -3.90 5.37
N ILE A 178 12.94 -3.78 6.62
CA ILE A 178 11.53 -3.85 7.00
C ILE A 178 11.08 -2.44 7.34
N SER A 179 10.07 -1.93 6.64
CA SER A 179 9.57 -0.57 6.80
C SER A 179 8.13 -0.54 7.28
N ILE A 180 7.85 0.35 8.23
CA ILE A 180 6.50 0.72 8.65
C ILE A 180 6.22 2.16 8.24
N GLY A 181 5.39 2.36 7.21
CA GLY A 181 4.90 3.70 6.79
C GLY A 181 5.94 4.67 6.19
N MET A 182 7.24 4.37 6.23
CA MET A 182 8.30 5.32 5.86
C MET A 182 8.79 5.20 4.42
N ILE A 183 9.00 3.97 3.92
CA ILE A 183 9.61 3.77 2.59
C ILE A 183 8.62 4.02 1.43
N SER A 184 7.34 4.30 1.72
CA SER A 184 6.40 4.80 0.71
C SER A 184 6.68 6.23 0.27
N GLU A 185 7.39 7.05 1.04
CA GLU A 185 7.65 8.45 0.74
C GLU A 185 9.16 8.79 0.76
N GLY A 186 9.60 9.62 -0.19
CA GLY A 186 10.87 10.36 -0.12
C GLY A 186 12.20 9.62 -0.20
N THR A 187 12.26 8.29 -0.07
CA THR A 187 13.56 7.60 0.09
C THR A 187 14.00 6.78 -1.13
N ASP A 188 15.27 6.93 -1.52
CA ASP A 188 15.85 6.28 -2.69
C ASP A 188 16.91 5.22 -2.38
N ILE A 189 16.56 3.94 -2.61
CA ILE A 189 17.43 2.78 -2.43
C ILE A 189 17.42 1.93 -3.72
N PRO A 190 18.24 2.25 -4.75
CA PRO A 190 18.19 1.59 -6.05
C PRO A 190 18.48 0.08 -6.05
N ARG A 191 19.22 -0.40 -5.03
CA ARG A 191 19.60 -1.82 -4.91
C ARG A 191 18.43 -2.74 -4.54
N LEU A 192 17.26 -2.21 -4.17
CA LEU A 192 16.08 -3.02 -3.86
C LEU A 192 15.55 -3.71 -5.12
N GLN A 193 15.49 -5.05 -5.13
CA GLN A 193 15.01 -5.86 -6.26
C GLN A 193 13.84 -6.79 -5.89
N VAL A 194 13.69 -7.13 -4.61
CA VAL A 194 12.59 -7.95 -4.12
C VAL A 194 11.78 -7.15 -3.12
N CYS A 195 10.46 -7.17 -3.23
CA CYS A 195 9.54 -6.53 -2.30
C CYS A 195 8.54 -7.56 -1.77
N CYS A 196 8.25 -7.53 -0.47
CA CYS A 196 7.13 -8.23 0.13
C CYS A 196 6.14 -7.20 0.71
N HIS A 197 4.95 -7.11 0.11
CA HIS A 197 3.91 -6.18 0.52
C HIS A 197 2.98 -6.85 1.55
N LEU A 198 3.22 -6.58 2.84
CA LEU A 198 2.51 -7.14 3.98
C LEU A 198 1.85 -6.02 4.81
N SER A 199 1.18 -5.10 4.11
CA SER A 199 0.53 -3.93 4.69
C SER A 199 -0.99 -4.02 4.62
N ASN A 200 -1.68 -3.52 5.65
CA ASN A 200 -3.12 -3.35 5.64
C ASN A 200 -3.60 -2.26 4.66
N VAL A 201 -2.70 -1.39 4.20
CA VAL A 201 -2.99 -0.35 3.21
C VAL A 201 -3.13 -1.01 1.84
N ARG A 202 -4.35 -1.03 1.32
CA ARG A 202 -4.74 -1.68 0.05
C ARG A 202 -5.32 -0.66 -0.93
N THR A 203 -4.72 0.52 -1.02
CA THR A 203 -5.05 1.50 -2.06
C THR A 203 -4.13 1.32 -3.24
N GLU A 204 -4.64 1.55 -4.46
CA GLU A 204 -3.84 1.38 -5.66
C GLU A 204 -2.62 2.31 -5.67
N LEU A 205 -2.79 3.55 -5.18
CA LEU A 205 -1.73 4.55 -5.14
C LEU A 205 -0.56 4.04 -4.29
N TYR A 206 -0.87 3.50 -3.11
CA TYR A 206 0.11 2.94 -2.21
C TYR A 206 0.81 1.72 -2.83
N PHE A 207 0.04 0.83 -3.46
CA PHE A 207 0.59 -0.34 -4.14
C PHE A 207 1.61 0.04 -5.22
N ARG A 208 1.27 1.01 -6.08
CA ARG A 208 2.17 1.49 -7.15
C ARG A 208 3.38 2.24 -6.60
N GLN A 209 3.22 3.00 -5.52
CA GLN A 209 4.35 3.65 -4.83
C GLN A 209 5.33 2.63 -4.26
N VAL A 210 4.83 1.54 -3.65
CA VAL A 210 5.67 0.45 -3.14
C VAL A 210 6.37 -0.27 -4.29
N LEU A 211 5.63 -0.62 -5.36
CA LEU A 211 6.22 -1.25 -6.54
C LEU A 211 7.34 -0.39 -7.12
N GLY A 212 7.14 0.92 -7.25
CA GLY A 212 8.13 1.85 -7.77
C GLY A 212 9.47 1.85 -7.04
N ARG A 213 9.51 1.40 -5.78
CA ARG A 213 10.76 1.30 -4.99
C ARG A 213 11.73 0.25 -5.51
N ILE A 214 11.23 -0.79 -6.18
CA ILE A 214 12.06 -1.86 -6.73
C ILE A 214 12.34 -1.73 -8.23
N LEU A 215 11.80 -0.71 -8.89
CA LEU A 215 11.92 -0.55 -10.35
C LEU A 215 13.15 0.25 -10.80
N ARG A 216 13.96 0.77 -9.87
CA ARG A 216 15.13 1.57 -10.25
C ARG A 216 16.23 0.70 -10.81
N ILE A 217 16.82 1.11 -11.94
CA ILE A 217 17.97 0.41 -12.52
C ILE A 217 19.24 0.74 -11.72
N THR A 218 20.15 -0.22 -11.67
CA THR A 218 21.52 -0.08 -11.11
C THR A 218 22.57 -0.43 -12.16
N ASP A 219 23.86 -0.35 -11.85
CA ASP A 219 24.93 -0.82 -12.77
C ASP A 219 25.08 -2.35 -12.82
N SER A 220 24.34 -3.09 -12.00
CA SER A 220 24.32 -4.56 -11.99
C SER A 220 23.84 -5.15 -13.32
N ASN A 221 24.35 -6.33 -13.68
CA ASN A 221 23.83 -7.08 -14.83
C ASN A 221 22.41 -7.62 -14.58
N ASN A 222 22.10 -7.99 -13.33
CA ASN A 222 20.76 -8.47 -12.98
C ASN A 222 19.86 -7.27 -12.65
N GLN A 223 18.78 -7.13 -13.42
CA GLN A 223 17.78 -6.06 -13.30
C GLN A 223 16.37 -6.62 -13.03
N GLU A 224 16.28 -7.79 -12.40
CA GLU A 224 14.99 -8.36 -12.01
C GLU A 224 14.32 -7.51 -10.93
N ALA A 225 12.99 -7.37 -10.99
CA ALA A 225 12.18 -6.74 -9.95
C ALA A 225 10.99 -7.64 -9.63
N TRP A 226 10.88 -8.07 -8.37
CA TRP A 226 9.85 -9.01 -7.91
C TRP A 226 9.07 -8.45 -6.72
N LEU A 227 7.75 -8.38 -6.83
CA LEU A 227 6.86 -8.03 -5.72
C LEU A 227 6.02 -9.25 -5.32
N TYR A 228 6.05 -9.60 -4.05
CA TYR A 228 5.26 -10.67 -3.43
C TYR A 228 4.15 -10.05 -2.58
N THR A 229 2.92 -10.54 -2.73
CA THR A 229 1.78 -10.13 -1.92
C THR A 229 0.78 -11.28 -1.77
N LEU A 230 -0.10 -11.19 -0.77
CA LEU A 230 -1.24 -12.10 -0.65
C LEU A 230 -2.32 -11.77 -1.68
N ALA A 231 -2.99 -12.81 -2.19
CA ALA A 231 -4.03 -12.74 -3.21
C ALA A 231 -5.39 -12.32 -2.61
N GLU A 232 -5.43 -11.09 -2.10
CA GLU A 232 -6.68 -10.42 -1.75
C GLU A 232 -7.21 -9.62 -2.95
N GLU A 233 -8.53 -9.44 -3.03
CA GLU A 233 -9.25 -8.89 -4.18
C GLU A 233 -8.66 -7.59 -4.75
N ASN A 234 -8.40 -6.59 -3.92
CA ASN A 234 -7.86 -5.30 -4.39
C ASN A 234 -6.43 -5.45 -4.91
N LEU A 235 -5.59 -6.20 -4.20
CA LEU A 235 -4.19 -6.39 -4.59
C LEU A 235 -4.04 -7.21 -5.89
N VAL A 236 -4.92 -8.20 -6.09
CA VAL A 236 -5.01 -8.93 -7.37
C VAL A 236 -5.38 -7.97 -8.49
N LYS A 237 -6.41 -7.15 -8.29
CA LYS A 237 -6.85 -6.16 -9.28
C LYS A 237 -5.73 -5.19 -9.66
N PHE A 238 -5.04 -4.60 -8.68
CA PHE A 238 -3.94 -3.65 -8.94
C PHE A 238 -2.77 -4.30 -9.69
N ALA A 239 -2.50 -5.59 -9.42
CA ALA A 239 -1.46 -6.32 -10.13
C ALA A 239 -1.83 -6.60 -11.60
N GLU A 240 -3.11 -6.84 -11.89
CA GLU A 240 -3.63 -7.04 -13.25
C GLU A 240 -3.70 -5.73 -14.05
N GLU A 241 -3.96 -4.60 -13.38
CA GLU A 241 -4.10 -3.27 -14.01
C GLU A 241 -2.78 -2.48 -14.04
N ILE A 242 -1.64 -3.09 -13.71
CA ILE A 242 -0.36 -2.37 -13.58
C ILE A 242 0.16 -1.77 -14.90
N GLU A 243 -0.29 -2.31 -16.04
CA GLU A 243 0.04 -1.78 -17.37
C GLU A 243 -0.79 -0.55 -17.75
N GLN A 244 -1.88 -0.26 -17.02
CA GLN A 244 -2.70 0.93 -17.21
C GLN A 244 -2.10 2.09 -16.40
N ASP A 245 -1.49 3.08 -17.06
CA ASP A 245 -0.83 4.20 -16.35
C ASP A 245 -1.80 5.07 -15.53
N ILE A 246 -3.03 5.24 -16.04
CA ILE A 246 -4.13 5.94 -15.36
C ILE A 246 -5.27 4.93 -15.18
N PRO A 247 -5.55 4.50 -13.95
CA PRO A 247 -6.61 3.54 -13.67
C PRO A 247 -7.99 4.14 -13.91
N ASP A 248 -8.88 3.40 -14.55
CA ASP A 248 -10.26 3.83 -14.81
C ASP A 248 -11.07 4.08 -13.51
N SER A 249 -10.67 3.44 -12.41
CA SER A 249 -11.27 3.59 -11.09
C SER A 249 -11.10 5.00 -10.49
N CYS A 250 -10.12 5.77 -10.99
CA CYS A 250 -9.70 7.04 -10.40
C CYS A 250 -10.12 8.27 -11.22
N LEU A 251 -11.14 8.13 -12.08
CA LEU A 251 -11.72 9.22 -12.83
C LEU A 251 -12.45 10.21 -11.90
N TYR A 252 -12.24 11.51 -12.13
CA TYR A 252 -12.89 12.56 -11.36
C TYR A 252 -14.37 12.62 -11.71
N ILE A 253 -15.25 12.41 -10.73
CA ILE A 253 -16.68 12.68 -10.86
C ILE A 253 -16.92 14.10 -10.38
N LYS A 254 -17.27 14.99 -11.31
CA LYS A 254 -17.74 16.35 -11.00
C LYS A 254 -18.98 16.22 -10.10
N GLN A 255 -18.97 16.84 -8.92
CA GLN A 255 -20.24 17.02 -8.18
C GLN A 255 -21.20 17.81 -9.07
N PRO A 256 -22.49 17.44 -9.15
CA PRO A 256 -23.44 18.18 -9.98
C PRO A 256 -23.60 19.60 -9.42
N GLY A 257 -23.00 20.54 -10.18
CA GLY A 257 -23.08 21.99 -10.12
C GLY A 257 -23.59 22.64 -8.83
N ASP A 258 -22.67 23.27 -8.10
CA ASP A 258 -22.99 24.56 -7.49
C ASP A 258 -23.40 25.49 -8.64
N LYS A 259 -24.69 25.78 -8.76
CA LYS A 259 -25.15 26.89 -9.60
C LYS A 259 -24.52 28.15 -9.04
N GLU A 260 -23.69 28.79 -9.84
CA GLU A 260 -23.30 30.18 -9.63
C GLU A 260 -24.59 31.01 -9.66
N GLU A 261 -25.11 31.38 -8.49
CA GLU A 261 -26.01 32.53 -8.40
C GLU A 261 -25.15 33.79 -8.37
N GLU A 262 -25.04 34.40 -9.54
CA GLU A 262 -24.80 35.84 -9.63
C GLU A 262 -25.96 36.55 -8.92
N ASP A 263 -25.66 37.28 -7.85
CA ASP A 263 -26.41 38.50 -7.54
C ASP A 263 -25.54 39.47 -6.74
N ALA A 264 -25.33 40.64 -7.33
CA ALA A 264 -24.74 41.81 -6.69
C ALA A 264 -25.88 42.69 -6.16
N HIS A 265 -25.92 42.97 -4.85
CA HIS A 265 -25.96 44.34 -4.28
C HIS A 265 -26.20 44.38 -2.74
N SER A 266 -25.32 45.14 -2.07
CA SER A 266 -25.48 46.03 -0.88
C SER A 266 -25.82 45.53 0.54
N LEU A 267 -24.83 45.73 1.43
CA LEU A 267 -24.85 46.30 2.81
C LEU A 267 -26.17 46.30 3.62
N GLU A 268 -26.18 45.65 4.80
CA GLU A 268 -26.16 46.29 6.13
C GLU A 268 -26.27 45.28 7.30
N THR A 269 -25.84 45.74 8.48
CA THR A 269 -25.60 45.07 9.77
C THR A 269 -26.84 44.58 10.53
N SER A 270 -26.75 43.42 11.20
CA SER A 270 -27.17 43.19 12.62
C SER A 270 -27.14 41.71 13.03
N SER A 271 -26.75 41.46 14.28
CA SER A 271 -26.77 40.17 15.01
C SER A 271 -28.00 40.11 15.95
N PRO A 272 -28.20 39.07 16.80
CA PRO A 272 -28.17 37.62 16.59
C PRO A 272 -29.46 36.95 17.12
N HIS A 273 -30.02 35.90 16.49
CA HIS A 273 -31.00 35.03 17.17
C HIS A 273 -30.82 33.54 16.89
N THR A 274 -30.91 32.82 18.00
CA THR A 274 -30.77 31.39 18.30
C THR A 274 -31.92 30.54 17.74
N VAL A 275 -31.70 29.25 17.42
CA VAL A 275 -32.47 28.05 17.90
C VAL A 275 -32.07 26.74 17.16
N ARG A 276 -31.56 25.78 17.97
CA ARG A 276 -31.71 24.28 18.03
C ARG A 276 -31.49 23.44 16.75
N ILE A 277 -30.45 22.61 16.63
CA ILE A 277 -30.10 21.29 17.24
C ILE A 277 -31.04 20.11 16.89
N PHE A 278 -30.50 19.12 16.16
CA PHE A 278 -30.58 17.65 16.37
C PHE A 278 -29.23 17.06 15.84
N SER A 279 -28.24 16.70 16.69
CA SER A 279 -27.97 15.38 17.32
C SER A 279 -27.80 14.22 16.30
N LYS A 280 -26.75 13.39 16.26
CA LYS A 280 -25.75 12.95 17.24
C LYS A 280 -24.42 12.65 16.52
N LEU A 281 -23.32 13.22 17.01
CA LEU A 281 -21.97 12.67 16.86
C LEU A 281 -21.51 12.35 18.28
N GLY A 282 -21.20 11.07 18.55
CA GLY A 282 -20.72 10.64 19.86
C GLY A 282 -19.25 10.99 20.01
N ASP A 283 -18.96 11.92 20.92
CA ASP A 283 -17.62 12.33 21.35
C ASP A 283 -16.86 11.16 21.99
N PHE A 284 -15.63 10.92 21.53
CA PHE A 284 -14.64 10.12 22.26
C PHE A 284 -13.75 11.07 23.09
N LYS A 285 -13.89 11.03 24.42
CA LYS A 285 -12.98 11.67 25.37
C LYS A 285 -12.03 10.65 25.97
N TRP A 286 -10.74 10.95 25.89
CA TRP A 286 -9.66 10.19 26.49
C TRP A 286 -9.41 10.71 27.91
N ASN A 287 -9.41 9.83 28.91
CA ASN A 287 -8.89 10.14 30.25
C ASN A 287 -7.94 9.03 30.69
N ASN A 288 -6.70 9.42 30.98
CA ASN A 288 -5.71 8.62 31.68
C ASN A 288 -5.97 8.68 33.19
N SER A 289 -5.93 7.53 33.86
CA SER A 289 -5.21 7.36 35.14
C SER A 289 -5.22 5.88 35.54
N ASP A 290 -4.03 5.40 35.92
CA ASP A 290 -3.77 4.10 36.51
C ASP A 290 -4.53 3.92 37.83
N THR A 291 -5.21 2.79 38.03
CA THR A 291 -4.98 1.91 39.21
C THR A 291 -5.66 0.56 39.04
N SER A 292 -4.97 -0.47 39.50
CA SER A 292 -5.33 -1.89 39.53
C SER A 292 -6.63 -2.22 40.26
N VAL A 293 -7.53 -3.00 39.63
CA VAL A 293 -8.47 -3.92 40.31
C VAL A 293 -8.72 -5.15 39.42
N GLN A 294 -8.45 -6.35 39.95
CA GLN A 294 -8.92 -7.63 39.42
C GLN A 294 -10.40 -7.82 39.75
N VAL A 295 -11.27 -8.08 38.76
CA VAL A 295 -12.52 -8.85 38.95
C VAL A 295 -12.92 -9.51 37.62
N GLY A 296 -13.13 -10.83 37.68
CA GLY A 296 -14.35 -11.48 37.15
C GLY A 296 -14.47 -11.67 35.64
N ASN A 297 -14.24 -12.92 35.25
CA ASN A 297 -14.64 -13.57 34.00
C ASN A 297 -16.13 -13.36 33.68
N GLU A 298 -16.48 -12.97 32.45
CA GLU A 298 -17.70 -13.43 31.73
C GLU A 298 -17.73 -12.94 30.26
N ASN A 299 -17.96 -13.90 29.35
CA ASN A 299 -18.44 -13.78 27.96
C ASN A 299 -17.48 -13.35 26.85
N SER A 300 -16.50 -14.20 26.53
CA SER A 300 -15.92 -14.25 25.18
C SER A 300 -16.88 -14.97 24.22
N VAL A 301 -17.56 -14.22 23.35
CA VAL A 301 -18.25 -14.78 22.18
C VAL A 301 -17.21 -15.45 21.28
N PRO A 302 -17.40 -16.70 20.78
CA PRO A 302 -16.35 -17.38 20.06
C PRO A 302 -16.29 -16.82 18.63
N TYR A 303 -15.29 -15.98 18.35
CA TYR A 303 -14.95 -15.68 16.96
C TYR A 303 -14.37 -16.94 16.33
N GLY A 304 -14.88 -17.34 15.16
CA GLY A 304 -14.36 -18.48 14.43
C GLY A 304 -12.89 -18.26 14.04
N SER A 305 -12.10 -19.32 14.04
CA SER A 305 -10.70 -19.32 13.63
C SER A 305 -10.57 -19.86 12.21
N PHE A 306 -9.45 -19.57 11.54
CA PHE A 306 -9.12 -20.21 10.28
C PHE A 306 -7.76 -20.90 10.37
N THR A 307 -7.52 -21.85 9.48
CA THR A 307 -6.24 -22.55 9.30
C THR A 307 -5.91 -22.56 7.82
N LEU A 308 -4.66 -22.23 7.52
CA LEU A 308 -4.14 -22.24 6.16
C LEU A 308 -3.80 -23.66 5.74
N GLY A 309 -4.25 -24.07 4.55
CA GLY A 309 -3.90 -25.34 3.94
C GLY A 309 -2.82 -25.17 2.88
N ARG A 310 -3.07 -25.70 1.68
CA ARG A 310 -2.12 -25.65 0.56
C ARG A 310 -2.02 -24.26 -0.05
N PHE A 311 -0.83 -23.67 0.01
CA PHE A 311 -0.53 -22.42 -0.71
C PHE A 311 -0.39 -22.65 -2.22
N ARG A 312 -0.75 -21.62 -3.00
CA ARG A 312 -0.50 -21.52 -4.44
C ARG A 312 0.06 -20.14 -4.79
N GLU A 313 0.84 -20.06 -5.86
CA GLU A 313 1.37 -18.82 -6.39
C GLU A 313 0.87 -18.58 -7.82
N ARG A 314 0.40 -17.35 -8.10
CA ARG A 314 0.17 -16.86 -9.45
C ARG A 314 1.20 -15.78 -9.76
N VAL A 315 1.94 -15.96 -10.85
CA VAL A 315 2.92 -14.96 -11.32
C VAL A 315 2.31 -14.15 -12.45
N ILE A 316 2.34 -12.83 -12.31
CA ILE A 316 2.00 -11.86 -13.35
C ILE A 316 3.30 -11.21 -13.80
N GLU A 317 3.70 -11.47 -15.04
CA GLU A 317 4.78 -10.74 -15.70
C GLU A 317 4.16 -9.59 -16.49
N ALA A 318 4.43 -8.35 -16.08
CA ALA A 318 3.87 -7.18 -16.74
C ALA A 318 4.72 -6.80 -17.97
N PHE A 319 4.09 -6.17 -18.95
CA PHE A 319 4.70 -5.66 -20.19
C PHE A 319 5.32 -6.77 -21.06
N VAL A 320 4.65 -7.92 -21.17
CA VAL A 320 5.10 -9.02 -22.05
C VAL A 320 5.16 -8.53 -23.51
N GLY A 321 6.27 -8.79 -24.21
CA GLY A 321 6.48 -8.38 -25.60
C GLY A 321 7.26 -7.08 -25.80
N ILE A 322 7.73 -6.47 -24.71
CA ILE A 322 8.75 -5.41 -24.65
C ILE A 322 10.01 -6.00 -24.02
#